data_AF-A0A376MMK9-F1
#
_entry.id   AF-A0A376MMK9-F1
#
_cell.length_a   1.000
_cell.length_b   1.000
_cell.length_c   1.000
_cell.angle_alpha   90.00
_cell.angle_beta   90.00
_cell.angle_gamma   90.00
#
_symmetry.space_group_name_H-M   'P 1'
#
loop_
_entity.id
_entity.type
_entity.pdbx_description
1 polymer ?
#
loop_
_entity_poly.entity_id
_entity_poly.type
_entity_poly.pdbx_seq_one_letter_code
_entity_poly.pdbx_strand_id
1 'polypeptide(L)'
;MFIPVEPAFLLALDRQPELITEALKNNIMLVSPTTLLVALRTIANLWRYEHQSRNAQKIADRASKLYDKMRLFVDDMSAIGQSLDKAQDNYRQAMKKLSSGRGNVLAQAEAFRGLGVEIKREINPDWLNKR
;
A
#
# COMPACT_ATOMS: atom_id res chain seq x y z
N MET A 1 -2.09 -48.13 9.45
CA MET A 1 -1.88 -49.16 10.50
C MET A 1 -0.41 -49.18 10.89
N PHE A 2 -0.12 -49.03 12.17
CA PHE A 2 1.25 -49.04 12.70
C PHE A 2 1.68 -50.46 13.09
N ILE A 3 2.88 -50.87 12.69
CA ILE A 3 3.47 -52.17 13.00
C ILE A 3 4.77 -51.93 13.79
N PRO A 4 4.80 -52.22 15.10
CA PRO A 4 5.92 -51.84 15.97
C PRO A 4 7.19 -52.68 15.75
N VAL A 5 7.05 -53.90 15.24
CA VAL A 5 8.17 -54.84 15.05
C VAL A 5 8.62 -54.83 13.60
N GLU A 6 9.54 -53.93 13.26
CA GLU A 6 10.00 -53.72 11.89
C GLU A 6 10.63 -54.96 11.21
N PRO A 7 11.46 -55.78 11.89
CA PRO A 7 12.00 -57.01 11.27
C PRO A 7 10.91 -58.01 10.89
N ALA A 8 9.86 -58.14 11.72
CA ALA A 8 8.73 -59.00 11.42
C ALA A 8 7.89 -58.45 10.26
N PHE A 9 7.73 -57.13 10.18
CA PHE A 9 7.07 -56.47 9.05
C PHE A 9 7.81 -56.74 7.73
N LEU A 10 9.15 -56.58 7.71
CA LEU A 10 9.96 -56.85 6.52
C LEU A 10 9.88 -58.32 6.08
N LEU A 11 9.92 -59.26 7.04
CA LEU A 11 9.73 -60.68 6.75
C LEU A 11 8.33 -60.97 6.18
N ALA A 12 7.29 -60.29 6.65
CA ALA A 12 5.94 -60.43 6.11
C ALA A 12 5.85 -59.90 4.66
N LEU A 13 6.52 -58.78 4.35
CA LEU A 13 6.60 -58.24 2.99
C LEU A 13 7.38 -59.15 2.03
N ASP A 14 8.46 -59.78 2.51
CA ASP A 14 9.25 -60.73 1.73
C ASP A 14 8.39 -61.95 1.33
N ARG A 15 7.56 -62.44 2.26
CA ARG A 15 6.67 -63.58 2.00
C ARG A 15 5.40 -63.22 1.24
N GLN A 16 4.91 -61.99 1.38
CA GLN A 16 3.73 -61.50 0.67
C GLN A 16 3.96 -60.06 0.15
N PRO A 17 4.61 -59.91 -1.02
CA PRO A 17 4.96 -58.60 -1.56
C PRO A 17 3.76 -57.70 -1.88
N GLU A 18 2.60 -58.29 -2.19
CA GLU A 18 1.39 -57.54 -2.52
C GLU A 18 0.70 -56.89 -1.31
N LEU A 19 1.13 -57.20 -0.09
CA LEU A 19 0.49 -56.77 1.15
C LEU A 19 0.39 -55.24 1.27
N ILE A 20 1.41 -54.50 0.83
CA ILE A 20 1.37 -53.01 0.81
C ILE A 20 0.30 -52.53 -0.15
N THR A 21 0.29 -53.05 -1.37
CA THR A 21 -0.64 -52.61 -2.42
C THR A 21 -2.08 -52.93 -2.03
N GLU A 22 -2.32 -54.10 -1.45
CA GLU A 22 -3.64 -54.49 -0.96
C GLU A 22 -4.11 -53.61 0.19
N ALA A 23 -3.23 -53.32 1.16
CA ALA A 23 -3.55 -52.38 2.22
C ALA A 23 -3.87 -50.98 1.66
N LEU A 24 -3.10 -50.49 0.69
CA LEU A 24 -3.34 -49.20 0.04
C LEU A 24 -4.66 -49.15 -0.74
N LYS A 25 -5.05 -50.22 -1.45
CA LYS A 25 -6.37 -50.32 -2.10
C LYS A 25 -7.52 -50.19 -1.10
N ASN A 26 -7.29 -50.65 0.13
CA ASN A 26 -8.22 -50.53 1.25
C ASN A 26 -8.04 -49.22 2.04
N ASN A 27 -7.30 -48.23 1.52
CA ASN A 27 -6.98 -46.95 2.18
C ASN A 27 -6.22 -47.09 3.52
N ILE A 28 -5.47 -48.18 3.69
CA ILE A 28 -4.67 -48.46 4.88
C ILE A 28 -3.19 -48.31 4.51
N MET A 29 -2.55 -47.25 5.01
CA MET A 29 -1.09 -47.12 4.92
C MET A 29 -0.42 -47.95 6.02
N LEU A 30 0.36 -48.96 5.65
CA LEU A 30 1.19 -49.73 6.57
C LEU A 30 2.46 -48.96 6.89
N VAL A 31 2.76 -48.78 8.18
CA VAL A 31 3.94 -48.02 8.62
C VAL A 31 4.63 -48.70 9.81
N SER A 32 5.95 -48.80 9.73
CA SER A 32 6.89 -49.08 10.82
C SER A 32 7.31 -47.78 11.54
N PRO A 33 8.08 -47.83 12.65
CA PRO A 33 8.56 -46.62 13.33
C PRO A 33 9.30 -45.63 12.40
N THR A 34 10.14 -46.14 11.50
CA THR A 34 10.93 -45.32 10.57
C THR A 34 10.06 -44.69 9.50
N THR A 35 9.17 -45.47 8.88
CA THR A 35 8.28 -45.01 7.81
C THR A 35 7.17 -44.11 8.31
N LEU A 36 6.70 -44.29 9.54
CA LEU A 36 5.79 -43.36 10.22
C LEU A 36 6.46 -41.99 10.40
N LEU A 37 7.71 -41.95 10.86
CA LEU A 37 8.44 -40.70 11.03
C LEU A 37 8.60 -39.96 9.70
N VAL A 38 8.90 -40.68 8.61
CA VAL A 38 8.98 -40.12 7.26
C VAL A 38 7.62 -39.57 6.83
N ALA A 39 6.53 -40.33 6.99
CA ALA A 39 5.18 -39.89 6.63
C ALA A 39 4.76 -38.62 7.39
N LEU A 40 5.00 -38.58 8.70
CA LEU A 40 4.71 -37.40 9.53
C LEU A 40 5.52 -36.17 9.11
N ARG A 41 6.81 -36.34 8.80
CA ARG A 41 7.65 -35.25 8.27
C ARG A 41 7.13 -34.74 6.92
N THR A 42 6.70 -35.64 6.05
CA THR A 42 6.10 -35.28 4.75
C THR A 42 4.82 -34.46 4.95
N ILE A 43 3.92 -34.89 5.84
CA ILE A 43 2.69 -34.15 6.16
C ILE A 43 3.02 -32.77 6.74
N ALA A 44 3.94 -32.70 7.70
CA ALA A 44 4.36 -31.44 8.31
C ALA A 44 4.95 -30.48 7.27
N ASN A 45 5.77 -30.99 6.35
CA ASN A 45 6.32 -30.20 5.25
C ASN A 45 5.25 -29.73 4.27
N LEU A 46 4.27 -30.58 3.96
CA LEU A 46 3.15 -30.24 3.07
C LEU A 46 2.30 -29.11 3.66
N TRP A 47 1.96 -29.19 4.95
CA TRP A 47 1.25 -28.11 5.65
C TRP A 47 2.04 -26.82 5.70
N ARG A 48 3.36 -26.90 5.94
CA ARG A 48 4.23 -25.71 5.92
C ARG A 48 4.22 -25.06 4.53
N TYR A 49 4.34 -25.87 3.48
CA TYR A 49 4.30 -25.38 2.10
C TYR A 49 2.95 -24.75 1.76
N GLU A 50 1.85 -25.42 2.10
CA GLU A 50 0.50 -24.90 1.89
C GLU A 50 0.29 -23.56 2.62
N HIS A 51 0.73 -23.48 3.88
CA HIS A 51 0.63 -22.25 4.67
C HIS A 51 1.45 -21.11 4.06
N GLN A 52 2.68 -21.39 3.61
CA GLN A 52 3.51 -20.41 2.90
C GLN A 52 2.86 -19.95 1.60
N SER A 53 2.33 -20.87 0.80
CA SER A 53 1.63 -20.56 -0.46
C SER A 53 0.42 -19.66 -0.23
N ARG A 54 -0.45 -19.99 0.74
CA ARG A 54 -1.60 -19.15 1.11
C ARG A 54 -1.18 -17.77 1.59
N ASN A 55 -0.09 -17.66 2.36
CA ASN A 55 0.40 -16.36 2.82
C ASN A 55 1.00 -15.56 1.67
N ALA A 56 1.75 -16.18 0.76
CA ALA A 56 2.28 -15.53 -0.43
C ALA A 56 1.17 -14.93 -1.29
N GLN A 57 0.08 -15.69 -1.51
CA GLN A 57 -1.08 -15.18 -2.25
C GLN A 57 -1.70 -13.95 -1.55
N LYS A 58 -1.91 -14.03 -0.22
CA LYS A 58 -2.44 -12.89 0.56
C LYS A 58 -1.52 -11.68 0.53
N ILE A 59 -0.21 -11.88 0.52
CA ILE A 59 0.78 -10.81 0.41
C ILE A 59 0.68 -10.16 -0.98
N ALA A 60 0.62 -10.95 -2.05
CA ALA A 60 0.47 -10.45 -3.41
C ALA A 60 -0.82 -9.63 -3.57
N ASP A 61 -1.96 -10.14 -3.10
CA ASP A 61 -3.24 -9.45 -3.18
C ASP A 61 -3.22 -8.11 -2.40
N ARG A 62 -2.61 -8.10 -1.21
CA ARG A 62 -2.47 -6.86 -0.42
C ARG A 62 -1.50 -5.88 -1.05
N ALA A 63 -0.39 -6.35 -1.61
CA ALA A 63 0.60 -5.52 -2.27
C ALA A 63 -0.01 -4.83 -3.50
N SER A 64 -0.79 -5.55 -4.31
CA SER A 64 -1.50 -4.96 -5.46
C SER A 64 -2.45 -3.85 -5.03
N LYS A 65 -3.30 -4.12 -4.03
CA LYS A 65 -4.24 -3.11 -3.51
C LYS A 65 -3.54 -1.90 -2.90
N LEU A 66 -2.40 -2.11 -2.24
CA LEU A 66 -1.60 -1.02 -1.68
C LEU A 66 -1.00 -0.16 -2.80
N TYR A 67 -0.46 -0.79 -3.84
CA TYR A 67 0.12 -0.09 -4.99
C TYR A 67 -0.93 0.78 -5.69
N ASP A 68 -2.12 0.24 -5.93
CA ASP A 68 -3.23 1.00 -6.54
C ASP A 68 -3.63 2.21 -5.69
N LYS A 69 -3.72 2.05 -4.37
CA LYS A 69 -4.01 3.17 -3.46
C LYS A 69 -2.90 4.22 -3.46
N MET A 70 -1.64 3.81 -3.48
CA MET A 70 -0.52 4.75 -3.56
C MET A 70 -0.56 5.53 -4.87
N ARG A 71 -0.87 4.86 -5.99
CA ARG A 71 -1.01 5.54 -7.30
C ARG A 71 -2.08 6.62 -7.25
N LEU A 72 -3.28 6.30 -6.76
CA LEU A 72 -4.36 7.27 -6.60
C LEU A 72 -3.98 8.43 -5.67
N PHE A 73 -3.29 8.13 -4.58
CA PHE A 73 -2.83 9.17 -3.65
C PHE A 73 -1.80 10.11 -4.31
N VAL A 74 -0.90 9.59 -5.15
CA VAL A 74 0.04 10.43 -5.92
C VAL A 74 -0.71 11.33 -6.91
N ASP A 75 -1.74 10.81 -7.58
CA ASP A 75 -2.58 11.59 -8.49
C ASP A 75 -3.29 12.74 -7.74
N ASP A 76 -3.87 12.44 -6.57
CA ASP A 76 -4.51 13.45 -5.71
C ASP A 76 -3.52 14.54 -5.28
N MET A 77 -2.32 14.15 -4.84
CA MET A 77 -1.28 15.10 -4.44
C MET A 77 -0.81 15.98 -5.61
N SER A 78 -0.73 15.43 -6.83
CA SER A 78 -0.42 16.21 -8.03
C SER A 78 -1.51 17.25 -8.33
N ALA A 79 -2.79 16.86 -8.23
CA ALA A 79 -3.92 17.76 -8.43
C ALA A 79 -3.95 18.90 -7.38
N ILE A 80 -3.62 18.59 -6.13
CA ILE A 80 -3.47 19.58 -5.06
C ILE A 80 -2.35 20.56 -5.40
N GLY A 81 -1.18 20.07 -5.84
CA GLY A 81 -0.06 20.91 -6.25
C GLY A 81 -0.47 21.93 -7.33
N GLN A 82 -1.14 21.48 -8.38
CA GLN A 82 -1.64 22.36 -9.45
C GLN A 82 -2.65 23.39 -8.93
N SER A 83 -3.47 23.02 -7.96
CA SER A 83 -4.45 23.94 -7.36
C SER A 83 -3.77 25.01 -6.52
N LEU A 84 -2.68 24.66 -5.81
CA LEU A 84 -1.87 25.62 -5.06
C LEU A 84 -1.16 26.60 -6.00
N ASP A 85 -0.61 26.14 -7.12
CA ASP A 85 0.02 27.02 -8.11
C ASP A 85 -0.99 28.05 -8.66
N LYS A 86 -2.20 27.58 -9.02
CA LYS A 86 -3.30 28.45 -9.46
C LYS A 86 -3.71 29.44 -8.37
N ALA A 87 -3.81 28.99 -7.13
CA ALA A 87 -4.14 29.87 -6.01
C ALA A 87 -3.06 30.95 -5.82
N GLN A 88 -1.78 30.59 -5.97
CA GLN A 88 -0.67 31.53 -5.88
C GLN A 88 -0.67 32.53 -7.04
N ASP A 89 -0.99 32.10 -8.26
CA ASP A 89 -1.15 32.99 -9.41
C ASP A 89 -2.30 33.97 -9.20
N ASN A 90 -3.45 33.48 -8.76
CA ASN A 90 -4.61 34.32 -8.45
C ASN A 90 -4.29 35.34 -7.36
N TYR A 91 -3.60 34.91 -6.30
CA TYR A 91 -3.12 35.80 -5.25
C TYR A 91 -2.19 36.88 -5.81
N ARG A 92 -1.19 36.50 -6.62
CA ARG A 92 -0.26 37.45 -7.25
C ARG A 92 -0.98 38.44 -8.16
N GLN A 93 -1.98 38.00 -8.93
CA GLN A 93 -2.79 38.87 -9.77
C GLN A 93 -3.65 39.84 -8.96
N ALA A 94 -4.27 39.37 -7.87
CA ALA A 94 -5.01 40.22 -6.96
C ALA A 94 -4.10 41.29 -6.32
N MET A 95 -2.90 40.90 -5.90
CA MET A 95 -1.91 41.82 -5.33
C MET A 95 -1.44 42.86 -6.35
N LYS A 96 -1.25 42.48 -7.62
CA LYS A 96 -0.97 43.42 -8.71
C LYS A 96 -2.09 44.44 -8.87
N LYS A 97 -3.36 44.01 -8.89
CA LYS A 97 -4.49 44.93 -8.99
C LYS A 97 -4.59 45.86 -7.78
N LEU A 98 -4.20 45.37 -6.60
CA LEU A 98 -4.27 46.12 -5.35
C LEU A 98 -3.15 47.17 -5.22
N SER A 99 -1.87 46.80 -5.40
CA SER A 99 -0.74 47.68 -5.02
C SER A 99 0.38 47.86 -6.05
N SER A 100 0.71 46.87 -6.88
CA SER A 100 1.95 46.89 -7.68
C SER A 100 1.76 47.02 -9.19
N GLY A 101 0.55 46.80 -9.69
CA GLY A 101 0.22 46.90 -11.11
C GLY A 101 0.02 48.34 -11.57
N ARG A 102 0.09 48.58 -12.89
CA ARG A 102 -0.24 49.86 -13.50
C ARG A 102 -1.74 50.16 -13.28
N GLY A 103 -2.05 51.33 -12.72
CA GLY A 103 -3.42 51.71 -12.38
C GLY A 103 -4.00 50.91 -11.20
N ASN A 104 -3.15 50.43 -10.28
CA ASN A 104 -3.62 49.72 -9.10
C ASN A 104 -4.51 50.60 -8.22
N VAL A 105 -5.38 49.93 -7.45
CA VAL A 105 -6.42 50.58 -6.65
C VAL A 105 -5.85 51.52 -5.60
N LEU A 106 -4.75 51.16 -4.94
CA LEU A 106 -4.11 52.01 -3.93
C LEU A 106 -3.58 53.32 -4.53
N ALA A 107 -2.88 53.24 -5.66
CA ALA A 107 -2.37 54.42 -6.35
C ALA A 107 -3.50 55.33 -6.85
N GLN A 108 -4.61 54.75 -7.32
CA GLN A 108 -5.80 55.52 -7.72
C GLN A 108 -6.48 56.18 -6.51
N ALA A 109 -6.60 55.47 -5.40
CA ALA A 109 -7.17 56.00 -4.16
C ALA A 109 -6.33 57.17 -3.62
N GLU A 110 -4.99 57.04 -3.62
CA GLU A 110 -4.09 58.13 -3.20
C GLU A 110 -4.12 59.33 -4.15
N ALA A 111 -4.34 59.11 -5.46
CA ALA A 111 -4.47 60.22 -6.40
C ALA A 111 -5.66 61.16 -6.04
N PHE A 112 -6.75 60.63 -5.50
CA PHE A 112 -7.88 61.46 -5.03
C PHE A 112 -7.52 62.35 -3.84
N ARG A 113 -6.60 61.91 -2.98
CA ARG A 113 -6.07 62.75 -1.90
C ARG A 113 -5.35 63.98 -2.46
N GLY A 114 -4.54 63.78 -3.50
CA GLY A 114 -3.87 64.87 -4.23
C GLY A 114 -4.84 65.86 -4.88
N LEU A 115 -6.08 65.44 -5.13
CA LEU A 115 -7.17 66.28 -5.67
C LEU A 115 -8.00 66.98 -4.58
N GLY A 116 -7.63 66.86 -3.30
CA GLY A 116 -8.27 67.56 -2.19
C GLY A 116 -9.45 66.83 -1.55
N VAL A 117 -9.62 65.54 -1.81
CA VAL A 117 -10.64 64.72 -1.13
C VAL A 117 -10.25 64.50 0.33
N GLU A 118 -11.17 64.77 1.26
CA GLU A 118 -10.95 64.64 2.70
C GLU A 118 -11.01 63.16 3.13
N ILE A 119 -9.93 62.64 3.71
CA ILE A 119 -9.80 61.24 4.14
C ILE A 119 -9.77 61.18 5.67
N LYS A 120 -10.73 60.45 6.26
CA LYS A 120 -10.87 60.33 7.73
C LYS A 120 -9.81 59.43 8.39
N ARG A 121 -9.25 58.47 7.65
CA ARG A 121 -8.20 57.55 8.13
C ARG A 121 -7.36 57.04 6.96
N GLU A 122 -6.05 57.11 7.10
CA GLU A 122 -5.11 56.73 6.05
C GLU A 122 -4.93 55.20 5.96
N ILE A 123 -4.57 54.73 4.76
CA ILE A 123 -4.17 53.35 4.53
C ILE A 123 -2.76 53.16 5.09
N ASN A 124 -2.49 52.01 5.73
CA ASN A 124 -1.18 51.74 6.34
C ASN A 124 -0.05 51.90 5.28
N PRO A 125 0.96 52.75 5.53
CA PRO A 125 2.03 53.08 4.59
C PRO A 125 2.89 51.89 4.14
N ASP A 126 2.92 50.79 4.90
CA ASP A 126 3.65 49.57 4.51
C ASP A 126 3.12 48.95 3.20
N TRP A 127 1.85 49.20 2.87
CA TRP A 127 1.24 48.74 1.62
C TRP A 127 1.55 49.63 0.41
N LEU A 128 1.96 50.88 0.66
CA LEU A 128 2.33 51.86 -0.38
C LEU A 128 3.81 51.75 -0.77
N ASN A 129 4.67 51.28 0.13
CA ASN A 129 6.12 51.20 -0.06
C ASN A 129 6.65 49.82 -0.52
N LYS A 130 5.81 48.80 -0.64
CA LYS A 130 6.19 47.52 -1.28
C LYS A 130 6.25 47.67 -2.80
N ARG A 131 7.32 48.30 -3.30
CA ARG A 131 7.72 48.27 -4.72
C ARG A 131 8.44 46.96 -5.05
#